data_AF-A0A6I3JEM4-F1
#
_entry.id   AF-A0A6I3JEM4-F1
#
_cell.length_a   1.000
_cell.length_b   1.000
_cell.length_c   1.000
_cell.angle_alpha   90.00
_cell.angle_beta   90.00
_cell.angle_gamma   90.00
#
_symmetry.space_group_name_H-M   'P 1'
#
loop_
_entity.id
_entity.type
_entity.pdbx_description
1 polymer ?
#
loop_
_entity_poly.entity_id
_entity_poly.type
_entity_poly.pdbx_seq_one_letter_code
_entity_poly.pdbx_strand_id
1 'polypeptide(L)'
;MTVLDRLGVREAAVAAPASSERDTQEPWFVRHQRRSLAVALGLFAAVTLLRFLSGADLTTGTTMLYVLPVSLLALSHGTAAGVAAGAAASAAVAVWSGVAQVDIGLVGWATRALPLVLAGYLLGDASDRLRRAAEQRLEHEAAALRHRQAVEVNDLLVQGMAVSKWSFEAGRTEAGLRALEETIETGQQLVSRLIKDADAGGRVMD
;
A
#
# COMPACT_ATOMS: atom_id res chain seq x y z
N MET A 1 47.97 4.75 -11.06
CA MET A 1 47.37 3.96 -12.16
C MET A 1 46.73 2.74 -11.52
N THR A 2 45.47 2.91 -11.12
CA THR A 2 44.85 2.16 -10.02
C THR A 2 44.02 1.01 -10.58
N VAL A 3 44.14 -0.16 -9.96
CA VAL A 3 43.57 -1.46 -10.37
C VAL A 3 42.03 -1.46 -10.52
N LEU A 4 41.36 -0.40 -10.08
CA LEU A 4 39.91 -0.21 -10.14
C LEU A 4 39.36 0.14 -11.54
N ASP A 5 40.21 0.45 -12.52
CA ASP A 5 39.78 0.83 -13.88
C ASP A 5 39.54 -0.38 -14.83
N ARG A 6 39.86 -1.61 -14.39
CA ARG A 6 39.70 -2.85 -15.20
C ARG A 6 38.41 -3.62 -14.94
N LEU A 7 37.64 -3.26 -13.93
CA LEU A 7 36.31 -3.84 -13.72
C LEU A 7 35.32 -2.93 -14.43
N GLY A 8 34.99 -3.29 -15.68
CA GLY A 8 33.96 -2.66 -16.51
C GLY A 8 32.55 -2.81 -15.95
N VAL A 9 32.37 -2.57 -14.65
CA VAL A 9 31.10 -2.35 -13.99
C VAL A 9 30.72 -0.92 -14.30
N ARG A 10 30.32 -0.68 -15.55
CA ARG A 10 29.43 0.44 -15.85
C ARG A 10 28.27 0.31 -14.90
N GLU A 11 28.06 1.37 -14.13
CA GLU A 11 26.88 1.64 -13.34
C GLU A 11 25.64 1.21 -14.13
N ALA A 12 25.18 -0.03 -13.90
CA ALA A 12 23.77 -0.30 -13.90
C ALA A 12 23.26 0.46 -12.68
N ALA A 13 23.10 1.77 -12.83
CA ALA A 13 22.15 2.51 -12.03
C ALA A 13 20.88 1.69 -12.12
N VAL A 14 20.61 0.93 -11.07
CA VAL A 14 19.29 0.37 -10.80
C VAL A 14 18.44 1.61 -10.70
N ALA A 15 17.87 2.02 -11.83
CA ALA A 15 16.98 3.14 -11.94
C ALA A 15 15.86 2.80 -10.97
N ALA A 16 15.89 3.42 -9.78
CA ALA A 16 14.76 3.41 -8.89
C ALA A 16 13.58 3.85 -9.76
N PRO A 17 12.51 3.04 -9.89
CA PRO A 17 11.40 3.39 -10.76
C PRO A 17 10.97 4.80 -10.36
N ALA A 18 11.05 5.71 -11.34
CA ALA A 18 10.79 7.13 -11.16
C ALA A 18 9.45 7.24 -10.41
N SER A 19 9.42 8.05 -9.35
CA SER A 19 8.24 8.26 -8.50
C SER A 19 6.96 8.56 -9.29
N SER A 20 7.09 9.07 -10.52
CA SER A 20 5.98 9.29 -11.47
C SER A 20 5.25 8.02 -11.92
N GLU A 21 5.90 6.85 -12.00
CA GLU A 21 5.25 5.60 -12.43
C GLU A 21 4.41 4.99 -11.30
N ARG A 22 4.88 5.06 -10.05
CA ARG A 22 4.12 4.59 -8.87
C ARG A 22 2.86 5.41 -8.63
N ASP A 23 2.92 6.72 -8.85
CA ASP A 23 1.79 7.63 -8.64
C ASP A 23 0.65 7.42 -9.66
N THR A 24 0.93 6.76 -10.79
CA THR A 24 -0.10 6.37 -11.78
C THR A 24 -0.76 5.02 -11.50
N GLN A 25 -0.22 4.21 -10.58
CA GLN A 25 -0.69 2.84 -10.38
C GLN A 25 -1.75 2.70 -9.27
N GLU A 26 -1.83 3.67 -8.36
CA GLU A 26 -2.88 3.67 -7.34
C GLU A 26 -4.23 4.13 -7.92
N PRO A 27 -5.33 3.40 -7.65
CA PRO A 27 -6.64 3.80 -8.13
C PRO A 27 -7.03 5.18 -7.57
N TRP A 28 -7.58 6.05 -8.42
CA TRP A 28 -7.92 7.45 -8.07
C TRP A 28 -8.78 7.61 -6.80
N PHE A 29 -9.61 6.61 -6.49
CA PHE A 29 -10.53 6.59 -5.35
C PHE A 29 -9.86 6.25 -4.01
N VAL A 30 -8.66 5.66 -4.04
CA VAL A 30 -7.82 5.45 -2.86
C VAL A 30 -7.16 6.76 -2.46
N ARG A 31 -6.68 7.53 -3.44
CA ARG A 31 -6.00 8.82 -3.21
C ARG A 31 -6.94 9.96 -2.82
N HIS A 32 -8.19 9.94 -3.27
CA HIS A 32 -9.16 11.03 -3.03
C HIS A 32 -10.40 10.56 -2.26
N GLN A 33 -10.21 10.18 -1.00
CA GLN A 33 -11.26 9.62 -0.13
C GLN A 33 -12.55 10.45 -0.07
N ARG A 34 -12.44 11.80 -0.06
CA ARG A 34 -13.63 12.68 -0.09
C ARG A 34 -14.36 12.66 -1.43
N ARG A 35 -13.63 12.55 -2.55
CA ARG A 35 -14.23 12.50 -3.89
C ARG A 35 -14.90 11.16 -4.15
N SER A 36 -14.30 10.05 -3.71
CA SER A 36 -14.92 8.74 -3.82
C SER A 36 -16.21 8.65 -3.02
N LEU A 37 -16.27 9.24 -1.82
CA LEU A 37 -17.51 9.38 -1.05
C LEU A 37 -18.57 10.19 -1.80
N ALA A 38 -18.21 11.36 -2.36
CA ALA A 38 -19.15 12.20 -3.10
C ALA A 38 -19.71 11.47 -4.34
N VAL A 39 -18.86 10.75 -5.08
CA VAL A 39 -19.28 9.94 -6.24
C VAL A 39 -20.19 8.79 -5.79
N ALA A 40 -19.86 8.10 -4.70
CA ALA A 40 -20.71 7.02 -4.17
C ALA A 40 -22.09 7.53 -3.74
N LEU A 41 -22.15 8.68 -3.06
CA LEU A 41 -23.40 9.33 -2.68
C LEU A 41 -24.21 9.76 -3.90
N GLY A 42 -23.55 10.33 -4.92
CA GLY A 42 -24.20 10.67 -6.19
C GLY A 42 -24.79 9.45 -6.90
N LEU A 43 -24.06 8.34 -6.95
CA LEU A 43 -24.54 7.07 -7.49
C LEU A 43 -25.73 6.53 -6.68
N PHE A 44 -25.66 6.56 -5.35
CA PHE A 44 -26.79 6.16 -4.49
C PHE A 44 -28.05 6.97 -4.78
N ALA A 45 -27.92 8.29 -4.85
CA ALA A 45 -29.03 9.19 -5.16
C ALA A 45 -29.60 8.93 -6.56
N ALA A 46 -28.74 8.75 -7.56
CA ALA A 46 -29.15 8.47 -8.93
C ALA A 46 -29.90 7.14 -9.06
N VAL A 47 -29.39 6.06 -8.45
CA VAL A 47 -30.04 4.74 -8.46
C VAL A 47 -31.37 4.78 -7.71
N THR A 48 -31.43 5.50 -6.58
CA THR A 48 -32.66 5.69 -5.81
C THR A 48 -33.70 6.46 -6.62
N LEU A 49 -33.32 7.58 -7.24
CA LEU A 49 -34.21 8.36 -8.09
C LEU A 49 -34.73 7.53 -9.26
N LEU A 50 -33.84 6.81 -9.95
CA LEU A 50 -34.21 5.91 -11.03
C LEU A 50 -35.23 4.87 -10.55
N ARG A 51 -35.04 4.30 -9.35
CA ARG A 51 -35.97 3.34 -8.75
C ARG A 51 -37.37 3.92 -8.55
N PHE A 52 -37.48 5.16 -8.09
CA PHE A 52 -38.77 5.84 -7.96
C PHE A 52 -39.42 6.15 -9.31
N LEU A 53 -38.63 6.51 -10.31
CA LEU A 53 -39.13 6.83 -11.66
C LEU A 53 -39.56 5.58 -12.45
N SER A 54 -38.97 4.40 -12.18
CA SER A 54 -39.33 3.14 -12.85
C SER A 54 -40.66 2.52 -12.38
N GLY A 55 -41.32 3.08 -11.35
CA GLY A 55 -42.59 2.57 -10.84
C GLY A 55 -42.48 1.24 -10.07
N ALA A 56 -43.62 0.58 -9.85
CA ALA A 56 -43.77 -0.61 -8.98
C ALA A 56 -43.20 -1.92 -9.54
N ASP A 57 -42.53 -1.89 -10.70
CA ASP A 57 -41.99 -3.10 -11.31
C ASP A 57 -40.84 -3.67 -10.46
N LEU A 58 -40.96 -4.96 -10.15
CA LEU A 58 -40.01 -5.75 -9.37
C LEU A 58 -39.04 -6.53 -10.27
N THR A 59 -39.34 -6.65 -11.56
CA THR A 59 -38.53 -7.37 -12.54
C THR A 59 -37.39 -6.52 -13.08
N THR A 60 -37.52 -5.19 -12.99
CA THR A 60 -36.46 -4.26 -13.36
C THR A 60 -35.29 -4.45 -12.39
N GLY A 61 -34.14 -4.88 -12.90
CA GLY A 61 -32.91 -5.16 -12.16
C GLY A 61 -32.26 -3.95 -11.46
N THR A 62 -33.01 -2.86 -11.22
CA THR A 62 -32.55 -1.60 -10.62
C THR A 62 -31.86 -1.81 -9.27
N THR A 63 -32.28 -2.81 -8.49
CA THR A 63 -31.63 -3.15 -7.22
C THR A 63 -30.17 -3.60 -7.40
N MET A 64 -29.82 -4.21 -8.54
CA MET A 64 -28.43 -4.62 -8.83
C MET A 64 -27.51 -3.42 -9.01
N LEU A 65 -28.02 -2.26 -9.43
CA LEU A 65 -27.20 -1.04 -9.58
C LEU A 65 -26.68 -0.50 -8.25
N TYR A 66 -27.32 -0.81 -7.11
CA TYR A 66 -26.77 -0.46 -5.79
C TYR A 66 -25.46 -1.17 -5.49
N VAL A 67 -25.11 -2.25 -6.19
CA VAL A 67 -23.82 -2.92 -6.00
C VAL A 67 -22.66 -1.99 -6.35
N LEU A 68 -22.85 -1.03 -7.26
CA LEU A 68 -21.78 -0.10 -7.69
C LEU A 68 -21.35 0.85 -6.57
N PRO A 69 -22.24 1.65 -5.96
CA PRO A 69 -21.83 2.53 -4.86
C PRO A 69 -21.42 1.74 -3.61
N VAL A 70 -22.03 0.57 -3.35
CA VAL A 70 -21.62 -0.32 -2.25
C VAL A 70 -20.18 -0.81 -2.45
N SER A 71 -19.86 -1.28 -3.66
CA SER A 71 -18.51 -1.75 -3.98
C SER A 71 -17.48 -0.62 -3.90
N LEU A 72 -17.82 0.57 -4.40
CA LEU A 72 -16.93 1.74 -4.34
C LEU A 72 -16.60 2.12 -2.89
N LEU A 73 -17.60 2.14 -2.00
CA LEU A 73 -17.39 2.44 -0.57
C LEU A 73 -16.60 1.34 0.13
N ALA A 74 -16.89 0.07 -0.14
CA ALA A 74 -16.16 -1.06 0.42
C ALA A 74 -14.67 -1.04 0.03
N LEU A 75 -14.37 -0.77 -1.25
CA LEU A 75 -12.99 -0.72 -1.73
C LEU A 75 -12.22 0.49 -1.19
N SER A 76 -12.87 1.65 -1.09
CA SER A 76 -12.21 2.90 -0.69
C SER A 76 -12.07 3.07 0.82
N HIS A 77 -13.03 2.60 1.61
CA HIS A 77 -13.12 2.84 3.06
C HIS A 77 -13.16 1.55 3.90
N GLY A 78 -13.07 0.38 3.25
CA GLY A 78 -12.95 -0.91 3.93
C GLY A 78 -14.28 -1.56 4.34
N THR A 79 -14.18 -2.55 5.22
CA THR A 79 -15.30 -3.39 5.70
C THR A 79 -16.46 -2.59 6.28
N ALA A 80 -16.20 -1.68 7.22
CA ALA A 80 -17.25 -0.95 7.94
C ALA A 80 -18.11 -0.11 6.99
N ALA A 81 -17.49 0.60 6.05
CA ALA A 81 -18.18 1.41 5.06
C ALA A 81 -18.94 0.56 4.05
N GLY A 82 -18.38 -0.58 3.62
CA GLY A 82 -19.06 -1.52 2.72
C GLY A 82 -20.34 -2.09 3.33
N VAL A 83 -20.29 -2.52 4.60
CA VAL A 83 -21.45 -3.03 5.33
C VAL A 83 -22.50 -1.93 5.55
N ALA A 84 -22.07 -0.73 5.97
CA ALA A 84 -22.96 0.41 6.14
C ALA A 84 -23.65 0.79 4.82
N ALA A 85 -22.93 0.76 3.69
CA ALA A 85 -23.49 1.00 2.36
C ALA A 85 -24.52 -0.07 1.97
N GLY A 86 -24.23 -1.36 2.19
CA GLY A 86 -25.17 -2.45 1.93
C GLY A 86 -26.44 -2.35 2.77
N ALA A 87 -26.33 -1.96 4.03
CA ALA A 87 -27.46 -1.68 4.91
C ALA A 87 -28.27 -0.46 4.42
N ALA A 88 -27.59 0.62 4.02
CA ALA A 88 -28.25 1.81 3.47
C ALA A 88 -29.00 1.52 2.16
N ALA A 89 -28.43 0.69 1.27
CA ALA A 89 -29.12 0.21 0.07
C ALA A 89 -30.37 -0.60 0.40
N SER A 90 -30.26 -1.50 1.39
CA SER A 90 -31.41 -2.29 1.85
C SER A 90 -32.51 -1.40 2.46
N ALA A 91 -32.13 -0.39 3.23
CA ALA A 91 -33.06 0.60 3.78
C ALA A 91 -33.72 1.45 2.68
N ALA A 92 -32.98 1.88 1.66
CA ALA A 92 -33.54 2.60 0.52
C ALA A 92 -34.61 1.77 -0.22
N VAL A 93 -34.36 0.46 -0.39
CA VAL A 93 -35.35 -0.47 -0.94
C VAL A 93 -36.59 -0.58 -0.04
N ALA A 94 -36.42 -0.52 1.28
CA ALA A 94 -37.52 -0.65 2.25
C ALA A 94 -38.43 0.57 2.25
N VAL A 95 -37.81 1.75 2.19
CA VAL A 95 -38.54 3.01 2.03
C VAL A 95 -39.33 2.98 0.73
N TRP A 96 -38.71 2.57 -0.37
CA TRP A 96 -39.39 2.46 -1.66
C TRP A 96 -40.56 1.46 -1.63
N SER A 97 -40.38 0.26 -1.04
CA SER A 97 -41.46 -0.74 -1.00
C SER A 97 -42.66 -0.28 -0.19
N GLY A 98 -42.43 0.46 0.91
CA GLY A 98 -43.50 1.06 1.69
C GLY A 98 -44.27 2.14 0.92
N VAL A 99 -43.56 3.00 0.18
CA VAL A 99 -44.19 4.06 -0.66
C VAL A 99 -44.95 3.48 -1.84
N ALA A 100 -44.38 2.47 -2.51
CA ALA A 100 -44.99 1.79 -3.65
C ALA A 100 -46.09 0.78 -3.25
N GLN A 101 -46.32 0.57 -1.95
CA GLN A 101 -47.25 -0.41 -1.39
C GLN A 101 -47.04 -1.83 -1.95
N VAL A 102 -45.77 -2.22 -2.09
CA VAL A 102 -45.39 -3.54 -2.61
C VAL A 102 -45.07 -4.48 -1.44
N ASP A 103 -45.83 -5.57 -1.33
CA ASP A 103 -45.58 -6.60 -0.33
C ASP A 103 -44.36 -7.45 -0.72
N ILE A 104 -43.25 -7.19 -0.03
CA ILE A 104 -42.04 -8.00 -0.12
C ILE A 104 -42.04 -8.99 1.05
N GLY A 105 -42.30 -10.26 0.76
CA GLY A 105 -42.17 -11.32 1.75
C GLY A 105 -40.73 -11.48 2.26
N LEU A 106 -40.56 -12.18 3.39
CA LEU A 106 -39.26 -12.40 4.04
C LEU A 106 -38.18 -12.94 3.08
N VAL A 107 -38.55 -13.89 2.21
CA VAL A 107 -37.64 -14.43 1.19
C VAL A 107 -37.23 -13.36 0.19
N GLY A 108 -38.15 -12.51 -0.24
CA GLY A 108 -37.86 -11.40 -1.16
C GLY A 108 -36.91 -10.36 -0.54
N TRP A 109 -37.00 -10.14 0.77
CA TRP A 109 -36.05 -9.34 1.54
C TRP A 109 -34.67 -9.99 1.59
N ALA A 110 -34.62 -11.26 1.99
CA ALA A 110 -33.38 -12.01 2.10
C ALA A 110 -32.59 -12.04 0.78
N THR A 111 -33.25 -12.32 -0.35
CA THR A 111 -32.61 -12.37 -1.68
C THR A 111 -32.06 -11.01 -2.14
N ARG A 112 -32.48 -9.89 -1.57
CA ARG A 112 -32.01 -8.55 -1.96
C ARG A 112 -31.00 -7.97 -0.98
N ALA A 113 -31.31 -8.05 0.32
CA ALA A 113 -30.48 -7.47 1.37
C ALA A 113 -29.21 -8.29 1.59
N LEU A 114 -29.32 -9.62 1.65
CA LEU A 114 -28.15 -10.47 1.95
C LEU A 114 -27.04 -10.31 0.91
N PRO A 115 -27.28 -10.39 -0.42
CA PRO A 115 -26.20 -10.23 -1.38
C PRO A 115 -25.52 -8.86 -1.31
N LEU A 116 -26.26 -7.77 -1.08
CA LEU A 116 -25.69 -6.42 -1.01
C LEU A 116 -24.80 -6.25 0.24
N VAL A 117 -25.29 -6.69 1.40
CA VAL A 117 -24.53 -6.62 2.65
C VAL A 117 -23.30 -7.55 2.59
N LEU A 118 -23.47 -8.77 2.07
CA LEU A 118 -22.36 -9.71 1.91
C LEU A 118 -21.33 -9.21 0.90
N ALA A 119 -21.75 -8.62 -0.22
CA ALA A 119 -20.83 -8.01 -1.19
C ALA A 119 -20.03 -6.88 -0.56
N GLY A 120 -20.70 -5.98 0.18
CA GLY A 120 -20.04 -4.89 0.91
C GLY A 120 -19.03 -5.42 1.95
N TYR A 121 -19.41 -6.46 2.70
CA TYR A 121 -18.51 -7.11 3.67
C TYR A 121 -17.31 -7.77 3.01
N LEU A 122 -17.52 -8.66 2.03
CA LEU A 122 -16.48 -9.44 1.39
C LEU A 122 -15.48 -8.54 0.65
N LEU A 123 -15.99 -7.55 -0.09
CA LEU A 123 -15.15 -6.64 -0.84
C LEU A 123 -14.36 -5.71 0.09
N GLY A 124 -14.97 -5.29 1.20
CA GLY A 124 -14.30 -4.52 2.23
C GLY A 124 -13.22 -5.34 2.94
N ASP A 125 -13.49 -6.61 3.28
CA ASP A 125 -12.52 -7.50 3.93
C ASP A 125 -11.34 -7.79 3.01
N ALA A 126 -11.61 -8.03 1.72
CA ALA A 126 -10.57 -8.17 0.72
C ALA A 126 -9.70 -6.91 0.60
N SER A 127 -10.32 -5.71 0.56
CA SER A 127 -9.58 -4.44 0.49
C SER A 127 -8.73 -4.21 1.75
N ASP A 128 -9.29 -4.47 2.93
CA ASP A 128 -8.57 -4.30 4.20
C ASP A 128 -7.40 -5.29 4.31
N ARG A 129 -7.58 -6.54 3.87
CA ARG A 129 -6.50 -7.54 3.82
C ARG A 129 -5.39 -7.14 2.87
N LEU A 130 -5.74 -6.63 1.69
CA LEU A 130 -4.75 -6.14 0.72
C LEU A 130 -3.96 -4.96 1.28
N ARG A 131 -4.63 -4.01 1.93
CA ARG A 131 -4.00 -2.85 2.55
C ARG A 131 -3.03 -3.25 3.66
N ARG A 132 -3.48 -4.11 4.60
CA ARG A 132 -2.62 -4.64 5.67
C ARG A 132 -1.43 -5.42 5.12
N ALA A 133 -1.63 -6.23 4.08
CA ALA A 133 -0.56 -6.99 3.46
C ALA A 133 0.47 -6.07 2.76
N ALA A 134 0.02 -4.97 2.15
CA ALA A 134 0.90 -3.98 1.55
C ALA A 134 1.73 -3.23 2.62
N GLU A 135 1.10 -2.80 3.71
CA GLU A 135 1.78 -2.15 4.85
C GLU A 135 2.84 -3.09 5.45
N GLN A 136 2.49 -4.35 5.70
CA GLN A 136 3.44 -5.34 6.22
C GLN A 136 4.62 -5.58 5.26
N ARG A 137 4.37 -5.61 3.95
CA ARG A 137 5.45 -5.75 2.95
C ARG A 137 6.43 -4.58 3.03
N LEU A 138 5.94 -3.35 3.12
CA LEU A 138 6.78 -2.17 3.25
C LEU A 138 7.61 -2.20 4.53
N GLU A 139 7.01 -2.61 5.65
CA GLU A 139 7.72 -2.78 6.92
C GLU A 139 8.81 -3.86 6.83
N HIS A 140 8.52 -5.00 6.20
CA HIS A 140 9.49 -6.08 6.00
C HIS A 140 10.63 -5.67 5.07
N GLU A 141 10.34 -4.95 3.98
CA GLU A 141 11.37 -4.43 3.08
C GLU A 141 12.27 -3.43 3.79
N ALA A 142 11.70 -2.50 4.57
CA ALA A 142 12.46 -1.55 5.37
C ALA A 142 13.33 -2.25 6.42
N ALA A 143 12.81 -3.29 7.09
CA ALA A 143 13.59 -4.07 8.05
C ALA A 143 14.72 -4.87 7.38
N ALA A 144 14.46 -5.49 6.23
CA ALA A 144 15.46 -6.26 5.49
C ALA A 144 16.61 -5.38 4.97
N LEU A 145 16.30 -4.16 4.52
CA LEU A 145 17.32 -3.18 4.12
C LEU A 145 18.23 -2.81 5.29
N ARG A 146 17.66 -2.46 6.45
CA ARG A 146 18.45 -2.15 7.66
C ARG A 146 19.35 -3.31 8.08
N HIS A 147 18.84 -4.54 8.00
CA HIS A 147 19.62 -5.73 8.34
C HIS A 147 20.81 -5.93 7.39
N ARG A 148 20.60 -5.81 6.07
CA ARG A 148 21.69 -5.91 5.08
C ARG A 148 22.76 -4.85 5.30
N GLN A 149 22.36 -3.60 5.54
CA GLN A 149 23.28 -2.49 5.81
C GLN A 149 24.14 -2.75 7.05
N ALA A 150 23.56 -3.29 8.12
CA ALA A 150 24.31 -3.65 9.32
C ALA A 150 25.34 -4.77 9.07
N VAL A 151 24.98 -5.77 8.26
CA VAL A 151 25.89 -6.86 7.87
C VAL A 151 27.06 -6.33 7.02
N GLU A 152 26.79 -5.46 6.04
CA GLU A 152 27.83 -4.87 5.18
C GLU A 152 28.84 -4.05 5.99
N VAL A 153 28.36 -3.18 6.90
CA VAL A 153 29.24 -2.41 7.79
C VAL A 153 30.09 -3.34 8.66
N ASN A 154 29.50 -4.39 9.22
CA ASN A 154 30.22 -5.34 10.07
C ASN A 154 31.33 -6.06 9.28
N ASP A 155 31.01 -6.59 8.10
CA ASP A 155 31.94 -7.35 7.27
C ASP A 155 33.14 -6.50 6.84
N LEU A 156 32.90 -5.25 6.39
CA LEU A 156 33.96 -4.30 6.04
C LEU A 156 34.90 -4.02 7.22
N LEU A 157 34.34 -3.77 8.41
CA LEU A 157 35.13 -3.53 9.61
C LEU A 157 35.95 -4.76 10.00
N VAL A 158 35.34 -5.96 9.99
CA VAL A 158 36.02 -7.21 10.35
C VAL A 158 37.15 -7.51 9.38
N GLN A 159 36.92 -7.36 8.07
CA GLN A 159 37.94 -7.59 7.05
C GLN A 159 39.12 -6.60 7.19
N GLY A 160 38.83 -5.31 7.31
CA GLY A 160 39.87 -4.29 7.47
C GLY A 160 40.68 -4.45 8.76
N MET A 161 40.00 -4.76 9.88
CA MET A 161 40.67 -5.08 11.15
C MET A 161 41.52 -6.34 11.07
N ALA A 162 41.10 -7.37 10.32
CA ALA A 162 41.90 -8.59 10.12
C ALA A 162 43.21 -8.30 9.37
N VAL A 163 43.16 -7.47 8.31
CA VAL A 163 44.34 -7.03 7.56
C VAL A 163 45.30 -6.21 8.43
N SER A 164 44.75 -5.27 9.21
CA SER A 164 45.51 -4.47 10.16
C SER A 164 46.21 -5.36 11.20
N LYS A 165 45.46 -6.27 11.84
CA LYS A 165 45.98 -7.22 12.83
C LYS A 165 47.13 -8.06 12.27
N TRP A 166 46.94 -8.65 11.08
CA TRP A 166 47.97 -9.47 10.44
C TRP A 166 49.24 -8.66 10.14
N SER A 167 49.09 -7.40 9.76
CA SER A 167 50.24 -6.51 9.51
C SER A 167 51.02 -6.19 10.79
N PHE A 168 50.33 -6.00 11.92
CA PHE A 168 50.97 -5.84 13.22
C PHE A 168 51.69 -7.11 13.68
N GLU A 169 51.08 -8.28 13.52
CA GLU A 169 51.70 -9.57 13.86
C GLU A 169 52.96 -9.86 13.02
N ALA A 170 53.01 -9.36 11.79
CA ALA A 170 54.18 -9.45 10.91
C ALA A 170 55.27 -8.39 11.21
N GLY A 171 55.13 -7.58 12.26
CA GLY A 171 56.07 -6.49 12.60
C GLY A 171 56.01 -5.29 11.66
N ARG A 172 55.01 -5.21 10.76
CA ARG A 172 54.84 -4.12 9.77
C ARG A 172 53.90 -3.05 10.32
N THR A 173 54.36 -2.35 11.37
CA THR A 173 53.52 -1.40 12.13
C THR A 173 52.91 -0.29 11.29
N GLU A 174 53.67 0.34 10.39
CA GLU A 174 53.13 1.38 9.50
C GLU A 174 52.06 0.87 8.54
N ALA A 175 52.19 -0.37 8.06
CA ALA A 175 51.20 -0.97 7.17
C ALA A 175 49.92 -1.33 7.94
N GLY A 176 50.05 -1.82 9.19
CA GLY A 176 48.92 -2.06 10.07
C GLY A 176 48.16 -0.78 10.42
N LEU A 177 48.88 0.29 10.77
CA LEU A 177 48.26 1.58 11.08
C LEU A 177 47.51 2.16 9.88
N ARG A 178 48.11 2.11 8.68
CA ARG A 178 47.47 2.55 7.44
C ARG A 178 46.20 1.76 7.12
N ALA A 179 46.24 0.43 7.23
CA ALA A 179 45.07 -0.42 6.98
C ALA A 179 43.93 -0.12 7.98
N LEU A 180 44.26 0.13 9.24
CA LEU A 180 43.26 0.51 10.25
C LEU A 180 42.63 1.87 9.96
N GLU A 181 43.45 2.87 9.60
CA GLU A 181 42.98 4.22 9.29
C GLU A 181 42.07 4.23 8.05
N GLU A 182 42.45 3.52 6.99
CA GLU A 182 41.65 3.32 5.78
C GLU A 182 40.31 2.62 6.09
N THR A 183 40.33 1.64 7.00
CA THR A 183 39.11 0.93 7.44
C THR A 183 38.16 1.86 8.19
N ILE A 184 38.69 2.69 9.10
CA ILE A 184 37.89 3.66 9.87
C ILE A 184 37.31 4.71 8.93
N GLU A 185 38.11 5.25 8.00
CA GLU A 185 37.65 6.23 7.02
C GLU A 185 36.55 5.65 6.12
N THR A 186 36.75 4.45 5.58
CA THR A 186 35.76 3.76 4.75
C THR A 186 34.47 3.49 5.53
N GLY A 187 34.59 3.05 6.79
CA GLY A 187 33.45 2.85 7.68
C GLY A 187 32.68 4.14 7.95
N GLN A 188 33.37 5.25 8.22
CA GLN A 188 32.75 6.56 8.42
C GLN A 188 32.04 7.06 7.15
N GLN A 189 32.66 6.89 5.98
CA GLN A 189 32.05 7.25 4.69
C GLN A 189 30.80 6.42 4.40
N LEU A 190 30.80 5.12 4.72
CA LEU A 190 29.63 4.26 4.56
C LEU A 190 28.51 4.68 5.52
N VAL A 191 28.80 4.89 6.80
CA VAL A 191 27.80 5.35 7.78
C VAL A 191 27.26 6.74 7.41
N SER A 192 28.11 7.66 6.95
CA SER A 192 27.67 8.98 6.49
C SER A 192 26.72 8.89 5.30
N ARG A 193 26.98 7.98 4.34
CA ARG A 193 26.05 7.69 3.23
C ARG A 193 24.73 7.12 3.75
N LEU A 194 24.76 6.14 4.64
CA LEU A 194 23.56 5.55 5.23
C LEU A 194 22.68 6.57 5.97
N ILE A 195 23.29 7.50 6.71
CA ILE A 195 22.57 8.59 7.40
C ILE A 195 21.94 9.55 6.38
N LYS A 196 22.69 9.94 5.33
CA LYS A 196 22.15 10.81 4.26
C LYS A 196 20.98 10.17 3.52
N ASP A 197 21.07 8.87 3.25
CA ASP A 197 20.01 8.11 2.58
C ASP A 197 18.76 7.99 3.48
N ALA A 198 18.94 7.82 4.80
CA ALA A 198 17.85 7.81 5.77
C ALA A 198 17.16 9.18 5.89
N ASP A 199 17.92 10.28 5.93
CA ASP A 199 17.39 11.66 5.98
C ASP A 199 16.70 12.07 4.68
N ALA A 200 17.16 11.54 3.54
CA ALA A 200 16.51 11.73 2.25
C ALA A 200 15.18 10.95 2.17
N GLY A 201 15.13 9.73 2.74
CA GLY A 201 13.90 8.95 2.86
C GLY A 201 12.87 9.57 3.82
N GLY A 202 13.31 10.15 4.93
CA GLY A 202 12.44 10.81 5.91
C GLY A 202 11.77 12.09 5.37
N ARG A 203 12.51 12.91 4.61
CA ARG A 203 11.99 14.16 4.03
C ARG A 203 10.99 13.99 2.87
N VAL A 204 10.85 12.77 2.33
CA VAL A 204 9.84 12.46 1.31
C VAL A 204 8.52 11.99 1.96
N MET A 205 8.52 11.69 3.26
CA MET A 205 7.33 11.24 4.00
C MET A 205 6.64 12.34 4.84
N ASP A 206 7.19 13.56 4.92
CA ASP A 206 6.60 14.77 5.53
C ASP A 206 6.04 15.72 4.45
#